data_AF-A0A3D3UL94-F1
#
_entry.id   AF-A0A3D3UL94-F1
#
_cell.length_a   1.000
_cell.length_b   1.000
_cell.length_c   1.000
_cell.angle_alpha   90.00
_cell.angle_beta   90.00
_cell.angle_gamma   90.00
#
_symmetry.space_group_name_H-M   'P 1'
#
loop_
_entity.id
_entity.type
_entity.pdbx_description
1 polymer ?
#
loop_
_entity_poly.entity_id
_entity_poly.type
_entity_poly.pdbx_seq_one_letter_code
_entity_poly.pdbx_strand_id
1 'polypeptide(L)'
;MSATEQKFRGSFTALITPFRDGKVDEQAFQSFVEWQIGQGTHGLVPCGTTGESPTLSHDEHKRVVELCIEAAAGRVPVMAGTGSNSTAEAIDFTVHAKQAGADAALVVTPYYNKPTQQGLYLHFKALA
;
A
#
# COMPACT_ATOMS: atom_id res chain seq x y z
N MET A 1 -25.45 1.29 2.61
CA MET A 1 -24.02 0.99 2.36
C MET A 1 -23.56 0.05 3.46
N SER A 2 -22.83 -1.02 3.11
CA SER A 2 -22.22 -1.92 4.09
C SER A 2 -21.18 -1.18 4.95
N ALA A 3 -20.82 -1.74 6.11
CA ALA A 3 -19.75 -1.17 6.96
C ALA A 3 -18.43 -1.01 6.19
N THR A 4 -18.12 -1.94 5.28
CA THR A 4 -16.95 -1.88 4.38
C THR A 4 -17.07 -0.74 3.36
N GLU A 5 -18.25 -0.53 2.78
CA GLU A 5 -18.48 0.58 1.85
C GLU A 5 -18.45 1.95 2.53
N GLN A 6 -18.70 2.03 3.84
CA GLN A 6 -18.50 3.27 4.59
C GLN A 6 -17.02 3.52 4.91
N LYS A 7 -16.22 2.45 5.07
CA LYS A 7 -14.80 2.51 5.43
C LYS A 7 -13.91 3.12 4.33
N PHE A 8 -14.20 2.85 3.06
CA PHE A 8 -13.38 3.31 1.92
C PHE A 8 -14.08 4.42 1.11
N ARG A 9 -14.26 5.60 1.72
CA ARG A 9 -14.88 6.78 1.08
C ARG A 9 -14.12 8.06 1.41
N GLY A 10 -14.21 9.03 0.51
CA GLY A 10 -13.55 10.33 0.64
C GLY A 10 -12.22 10.36 -0.10
N SER A 11 -11.31 11.22 0.36
CA SER A 11 -9.99 11.39 -0.22
C SER A 11 -8.99 10.40 0.39
N PHE A 12 -8.32 9.61 -0.45
CA PHE A 12 -7.24 8.72 -0.05
C PHE A 12 -5.95 9.21 -0.68
N THR A 13 -4.95 9.55 0.13
CA THR A 13 -3.69 10.08 -0.39
C THR A 13 -2.76 8.93 -0.78
N ALA A 14 -2.36 8.88 -2.06
CA ALA A 14 -1.19 8.10 -2.48
C ALA A 14 0.08 8.77 -1.94
N LEU A 15 0.69 8.14 -0.95
CA LEU A 15 1.81 8.73 -0.21
C LEU A 15 3.10 8.64 -1.02
N ILE A 16 3.91 9.69 -0.95
CA ILE A 16 5.32 9.62 -1.34
C ILE A 16 6.12 8.82 -0.30
N THR A 17 7.28 8.29 -0.69
CA THR A 17 8.26 7.69 0.21
C THR A 17 9.47 8.61 0.30
N PRO A 18 9.64 9.41 1.36
CA PRO A 18 10.82 10.24 1.52
C PRO A 18 12.11 9.40 1.64
N PHE A 19 13.17 9.86 0.98
CA PHE A 19 14.50 9.27 1.07
C PHE A 19 15.53 10.25 1.62
N ARG A 20 16.51 9.73 2.36
CA ARG A 20 17.70 10.43 2.81
C ARG A 20 18.91 9.53 2.61
N ASP A 21 19.92 10.04 1.92
CA ASP A 21 21.16 9.31 1.62
C ASP A 21 20.93 7.95 0.96
N GLY A 22 19.93 7.88 0.06
CA GLY A 22 19.57 6.67 -0.69
C GLY A 22 18.83 5.60 0.11
N LYS A 23 18.36 5.91 1.32
CA LYS A 23 17.53 5.03 2.16
C LYS A 23 16.22 5.70 2.51
N VAL A 24 15.21 4.90 2.82
CA VAL A 24 13.92 5.41 3.34
C VAL A 24 14.18 6.27 4.59
N ASP A 25 13.68 7.49 4.58
CA ASP A 25 13.69 8.39 5.74
C ASP A 25 12.44 8.13 6.58
N GLU A 26 12.54 7.13 7.47
CA GLU A 26 11.41 6.63 8.27
C GLU A 26 10.73 7.74 9.09
N GLN A 27 11.54 8.61 9.71
CA GLN A 27 11.03 9.71 10.54
C GLN A 27 10.28 10.75 9.70
N ALA A 28 10.82 11.13 8.54
CA ALA A 28 10.14 12.03 7.63
C ALA A 28 8.84 11.42 7.09
N PHE A 29 8.86 10.12 6.76
CA PHE A 29 7.68 9.41 6.30
C PHE A 29 6.55 9.40 7.35
N GLN A 30 6.84 9.00 8.59
CA GLN A 30 5.83 9.01 9.67
C GLN A 30 5.32 10.42 9.97
N SER A 31 6.20 11.42 9.99
CA SER A 31 5.80 12.83 10.16
C SER A 31 4.88 13.30 9.04
N PHE A 32 5.13 12.86 7.81
CA PHE A 32 4.27 13.15 6.66
C PHE A 32 2.91 12.46 6.76
N VAL A 33 2.86 11.21 7.22
CA VAL A 33 1.61 10.48 7.49
C VAL A 33 0.76 11.23 8.53
N GLU A 34 1.38 11.64 9.65
CA GLU A 34 0.70 12.43 10.69
C GLU A 34 0.14 13.74 10.13
N TRP A 35 0.91 14.44 9.30
CA TRP A 35 0.46 15.66 8.64
C TRP A 35 -0.74 15.40 7.72
N GLN A 36 -0.70 14.34 6.89
CA GLN A 36 -1.80 13.97 5.99
C GLN A 36 -3.11 13.72 6.77
N ILE A 37 -3.02 13.01 7.89
CA ILE A 37 -4.16 12.78 8.78
C ILE A 37 -4.64 14.11 9.37
N GLY A 38 -3.73 14.96 9.84
CA GLY A 38 -4.05 16.29 10.36
C GLY A 38 -4.68 17.24 9.33
N GLN A 39 -4.44 17.02 8.03
CA GLN A 39 -5.09 17.75 6.93
C GLN A 39 -6.44 17.16 6.51
N GLY A 40 -6.92 16.10 7.17
CA GLY A 40 -8.25 15.54 6.93
C GLY A 40 -8.34 14.56 5.76
N THR A 41 -7.24 13.87 5.42
CA THR A 41 -7.35 12.71 4.52
C THR A 41 -8.22 11.63 5.17
N HIS A 42 -8.96 10.87 4.35
CA HIS A 42 -9.87 9.81 4.80
C HIS A 42 -9.23 8.44 4.75
N GLY A 43 -8.02 8.34 4.20
CA GLY A 43 -7.26 7.10 4.15
C GLY A 43 -5.90 7.29 3.49
N LEU A 44 -5.05 6.28 3.67
CA LEU A 44 -3.65 6.33 3.28
C LEU A 44 -3.34 5.19 2.34
N VAL A 45 -2.55 5.48 1.30
CA VAL A 45 -2.11 4.49 0.32
C VAL A 45 -0.58 4.53 0.22
N PRO A 46 0.16 3.79 1.06
CA PRO A 46 1.60 3.63 0.93
C PRO A 46 1.93 2.70 -0.25
N CYS A 47 3.16 2.82 -0.78
CA CYS A 47 3.71 1.94 -1.81
C CYS A 47 2.88 1.84 -3.11
N GLY A 48 2.15 2.90 -3.47
CA GLY A 48 1.64 3.09 -4.83
C GLY A 48 2.74 3.61 -5.78
N THR A 49 2.38 3.93 -7.03
CA THR A 49 3.32 4.54 -7.98
C THR A 49 3.92 5.86 -7.46
N THR A 50 3.11 6.69 -6.80
CA THR A 50 3.56 7.94 -6.16
C THR A 50 4.58 7.71 -5.05
N GLY A 51 4.52 6.56 -4.38
CA GLY A 51 5.47 6.14 -3.35
C GLY A 51 6.69 5.41 -3.91
N GLU A 52 6.86 5.41 -5.23
CA GLU A 52 8.01 4.83 -5.94
C GLU A 52 8.21 3.34 -5.64
N SER A 53 7.12 2.58 -5.49
CA SER A 53 7.20 1.15 -5.13
C SER A 53 8.12 0.28 -6.02
N PRO A 54 8.27 0.53 -7.34
CA PRO A 54 9.21 -0.26 -8.15
C PRO A 54 10.69 -0.06 -7.81
N THR A 55 11.06 0.98 -7.05
CA THR A 55 12.45 1.28 -6.68
C THR A 55 12.79 0.88 -5.25
N LEU A 56 11.80 0.45 -4.47
CA LEU A 56 12.01 -0.07 -3.12
C LEU A 56 12.48 -1.53 -3.19
N SER A 57 13.43 -1.91 -2.33
CA SER A 57 13.64 -3.32 -2.03
C SER A 57 12.39 -3.91 -1.35
N HIS A 58 12.27 -5.24 -1.34
CA HIS A 58 11.11 -5.90 -0.70
C HIS A 58 11.04 -5.58 0.80
N ASP A 59 12.19 -5.46 1.47
CA ASP A 59 12.27 -5.14 2.89
C ASP A 59 11.88 -3.67 3.14
N GLU A 60 12.34 -2.73 2.31
CA GLU A 60 11.92 -1.33 2.41
C GLU A 60 10.42 -1.17 2.13
N HIS A 61 9.89 -1.86 1.12
CA HIS A 61 8.47 -1.85 0.79
C HIS A 61 7.62 -2.32 1.98
N LYS A 62 7.99 -3.44 2.59
CA LYS A 62 7.34 -3.97 3.81
C LYS A 62 7.45 -2.97 4.96
N ARG A 63 8.65 -2.42 5.18
CA ARG A 63 8.90 -1.44 6.25
C ARG A 63 8.08 -0.15 6.09
N VAL A 64 7.93 0.37 4.87
CA VAL A 64 7.09 1.56 4.59
C VAL A 64 5.62 1.29 4.91
N VAL A 65 5.12 0.09 4.62
CA VAL A 65 3.76 -0.31 5.00
C VAL A 65 3.61 -0.34 6.52
N GLU A 66 4.55 -0.96 7.25
CA GLU A 66 4.56 -0.98 8.71
C GLU A 66 4.56 0.42 9.30
N LEU A 67 5.48 1.29 8.87
CA LEU A 67 5.59 2.67 9.32
C LEU A 67 4.30 3.46 9.11
N CYS A 68 3.61 3.23 7.98
CA CYS A 68 2.35 3.88 7.66
C CYS A 68 1.24 3.41 8.61
N ILE A 69 1.19 2.12 8.94
CA ILE A 69 0.20 1.55 9.85
C ILE A 69 0.47 2.03 11.29
N GLU A 70 1.73 1.99 11.72
CA GLU A 70 2.19 2.51 13.01
C GLU A 70 1.78 3.98 13.19
N ALA A 71 2.08 4.83 12.20
CA ALA A 71 1.72 6.24 12.23
C ALA A 71 0.22 6.47 12.05
N ALA A 72 -0.51 5.64 11.29
CA ALA A 72 -1.97 5.78 11.20
C ALA A 72 -2.65 5.51 12.55
N ALA A 73 -2.14 4.54 13.31
CA ALA A 73 -2.65 4.15 14.63
C ALA A 73 -4.18 3.94 14.66
N GLY A 74 -4.74 3.42 13.56
CA GLY A 74 -6.18 3.16 13.40
C GLY A 74 -7.07 4.40 13.23
N ARG A 75 -6.51 5.61 13.10
CA ARG A 75 -7.28 6.86 12.93
C ARG A 75 -7.97 6.96 11.57
N VAL A 76 -7.32 6.46 10.53
CA VAL A 76 -7.84 6.35 9.16
C VAL A 76 -7.42 5.00 8.57
N PRO A 77 -8.19 4.43 7.63
CA PRO A 77 -7.84 3.18 6.98
C PRO A 77 -6.54 3.28 6.17
N VAL A 78 -5.75 2.21 6.20
CA VAL A 78 -4.56 2.03 5.37
C VAL A 78 -4.84 0.99 4.29
N MET A 79 -4.70 1.40 3.03
CA MET A 79 -4.77 0.53 1.85
C MET A 79 -3.37 0.35 1.29
N ALA A 80 -2.69 -0.73 1.67
CA ALA A 80 -1.31 -0.96 1.27
C ALA A 80 -1.20 -1.30 -0.22
N GLY A 81 -0.30 -0.64 -0.96
CA GLY A 81 0.11 -1.10 -2.29
C GLY A 81 0.81 -2.45 -2.17
N THR A 82 0.23 -3.51 -2.74
CA THR A 82 0.81 -4.86 -2.69
C THR A 82 0.78 -5.56 -4.05
N GLY A 83 0.26 -4.89 -5.08
CA GLY A 83 0.23 -5.43 -6.44
C GLY A 83 1.59 -5.50 -7.10
N SER A 84 1.80 -6.55 -7.87
CA SER A 84 2.99 -6.78 -8.69
C SER A 84 2.59 -7.46 -9.99
N ASN A 85 3.47 -7.41 -10.99
CA ASN A 85 3.33 -8.26 -12.16
C ASN A 85 3.69 -9.74 -11.90
N SER A 86 4.29 -10.03 -10.76
CA SER A 86 4.56 -11.38 -10.25
C SER A 86 3.51 -11.77 -9.21
N THR A 87 2.74 -12.83 -9.48
CA THR A 87 1.70 -13.31 -8.56
C THR A 87 2.28 -13.74 -7.21
N ALA A 88 3.44 -14.39 -7.19
CA ALA A 88 4.06 -14.85 -5.95
C ALA A 88 4.51 -13.67 -5.05
N GLU A 89 5.06 -12.63 -5.66
CA GLU A 89 5.45 -11.41 -4.96
C GLU A 89 4.24 -10.65 -4.42
N ALA A 90 3.20 -10.50 -5.24
CA ALA A 90 1.96 -9.88 -4.79
C ALA A 90 1.32 -10.62 -3.61
N ILE A 91 1.40 -11.96 -3.59
CA ILE A 91 0.96 -12.77 -2.45
C ILE A 91 1.79 -12.46 -1.20
N ASP A 92 3.12 -12.45 -1.32
CA ASP A 92 4.01 -12.16 -0.19
C ASP A 92 3.72 -10.77 0.43
N PHE A 93 3.64 -9.72 -0.39
CA PHE A 93 3.30 -8.38 0.09
C PHE A 93 1.90 -8.30 0.68
N THR A 94 0.91 -8.97 0.09
CA THR A 94 -0.48 -8.95 0.58
C THR A 94 -0.60 -9.68 1.92
N VAL A 95 0.04 -10.84 2.08
CA VAL A 95 0.07 -11.58 3.35
C VAL A 95 0.78 -10.77 4.42
N HIS A 96 1.93 -10.18 4.12
CA HIS A 96 2.65 -9.31 5.05
C HIS A 96 1.80 -8.10 5.47
N ALA A 97 1.21 -7.37 4.52
CA ALA A 97 0.39 -6.20 4.83
C ALA A 97 -0.81 -6.55 5.73
N LYS A 98 -1.45 -7.70 5.49
CA LYS A 98 -2.52 -8.21 6.36
C LYS A 98 -2.03 -8.51 7.77
N GLN A 99 -0.84 -9.13 7.91
CA GLN A 99 -0.24 -9.43 9.22
C GLN A 99 0.16 -8.16 9.97
N ALA A 100 0.66 -7.14 9.26
CA ALA A 100 1.02 -5.85 9.80
C ALA A 100 -0.20 -5.01 10.23
N GLY A 101 -1.39 -5.31 9.70
CA GLY A 101 -2.65 -4.67 10.09
C GLY A 101 -3.25 -3.71 9.07
N ALA A 102 -2.88 -3.81 7.79
CA ALA A 102 -3.52 -3.05 6.72
C ALA A 102 -5.01 -3.40 6.58
N ASP A 103 -5.84 -2.41 6.28
CA ASP A 103 -7.29 -2.57 6.13
C ASP A 103 -7.71 -3.10 4.76
N ALA A 104 -6.88 -2.85 3.75
CA ALA A 104 -7.06 -3.30 2.37
C ALA A 104 -5.73 -3.39 1.63
N ALA A 105 -5.76 -4.10 0.50
CA ALA A 105 -4.67 -4.15 -0.47
C ALA A 105 -5.06 -3.40 -1.75
N LEU A 106 -4.17 -2.54 -2.24
CA LEU A 106 -4.22 -1.98 -3.59
C LEU A 106 -3.39 -2.86 -4.53
N VAL A 107 -4.06 -3.54 -5.45
CA VAL A 107 -3.43 -4.48 -6.38
C VAL A 107 -3.56 -3.97 -7.80
N VAL A 108 -2.44 -3.57 -8.41
CA VAL A 108 -2.36 -3.21 -9.82
C VAL A 108 -2.50 -4.45 -10.71
N THR A 109 -3.01 -4.27 -11.94
CA THR A 109 -2.92 -5.34 -12.94
C THR A 109 -1.46 -5.65 -13.28
N PRO A 110 -1.11 -6.92 -13.56
CA PRO A 110 0.25 -7.27 -13.96
C PRO A 110 0.74 -6.46 -15.17
N TYR A 111 1.73 -5.60 -14.91
CA TYR A 111 2.35 -4.73 -15.90
C TYR A 111 3.49 -5.45 -16.64
N TYR A 112 3.81 -4.97 -17.84
CA TYR A 112 4.85 -5.49 -18.74
C TYR A 112 4.57 -6.89 -19.34
N ASN A 113 4.26 -7.90 -18.53
CA ASN A 113 4.09 -9.28 -18.98
C ASN A 113 2.75 -9.59 -19.68
N LYS A 114 1.73 -8.71 -19.56
CA LYS A 114 0.48 -8.71 -20.34
C LYS A 114 -0.25 -10.08 -20.34
N PRO A 115 -0.71 -10.59 -19.17
CA PRO A 115 -1.42 -11.86 -19.10
C PRO A 115 -2.76 -11.83 -19.87
N THR A 116 -3.28 -13.01 -20.18
CA THR A 116 -4.64 -13.16 -20.76
C THR A 116 -5.72 -12.77 -19.73
N GLN A 117 -6.96 -12.60 -20.17
CA GLN A 117 -8.09 -12.36 -19.26
C GLN A 117 -8.24 -13.46 -18.19
N GLN A 118 -8.01 -14.72 -18.55
CA GLN A 118 -7.99 -15.83 -17.60
C GLN A 118 -6.81 -15.72 -16.63
N GLY A 119 -5.64 -15.30 -17.11
CA GLY A 119 -4.48 -15.02 -16.26
C GLY A 119 -4.72 -13.90 -15.25
N LEU A 120 -5.34 -12.79 -15.68
CA LEU A 120 -5.77 -11.71 -14.79
C LEU A 120 -6.72 -12.22 -13.71
N TYR A 121 -7.74 -12.99 -14.09
CA TYR A 121 -8.68 -13.58 -13.15
C TYR A 121 -7.96 -14.47 -12.12
N LEU A 122 -7.07 -15.37 -12.57
CA LEU A 122 -6.33 -16.26 -11.68
C LEU A 122 -5.36 -15.50 -10.75
N HIS A 123 -4.72 -14.44 -11.24
CA HIS A 123 -3.85 -13.58 -10.45
C HIS A 123 -4.62 -12.92 -9.29
N PHE A 124 -5.72 -12.24 -9.58
CA PHE A 124 -6.53 -11.61 -8.53
C PHE A 124 -7.21 -12.64 -7.61
N LYS A 125 -7.64 -13.79 -8.15
CA LYS A 125 -8.21 -14.88 -7.34
C LYS A 125 -7.21 -15.45 -6.33
N ALA A 126 -5.92 -15.49 -6.66
CA ALA A 126 -4.89 -15.99 -5.75
C ALA A 126 -4.61 -15.03 -4.58
N LEU A 127 -4.99 -13.75 -4.70
CA LEU A 127 -4.77 -12.70 -3.72
C LEU A 127 -5.98 -12.45 -2.80
N ALA A 128 -7.18 -12.90 -3.21
CA ALA A 128 -8.46 -12.60 -2.57
C ALA A 128 -8.81 -13.50 -1.38
#